data_AF-A0A1S7TRV9-F1
#
_entry.id   AF-A0A1S7TRV9-F1
#
_cell.length_a   1.000
_cell.length_b   1.000
_cell.length_c   1.000
_cell.angle_alpha   90.00
_cell.angle_beta   90.00
_cell.angle_gamma   90.00
#
_symmetry.space_group_name_H-M   'P 1'
#
loop_
_entity.id
_entity.type
_entity.pdbx_description
1 polymer ?
#
loop_
_entity_poly.entity_id
_entity_poly.type
_entity_poly.pdbx_seq_one_letter_code
_entity_poly.pdbx_strand_id
1 'polypeptide(L)'
;MVGATIVLENHGALVYTDEKDPEMPPYTTAETAALLKTRIRQTKRFVLLTSKKSKDSKWVPWELGVADGSKGMSPIALFPSADSPTDMSWASSEYLGLYQRIVWGKIRGREKEEWIVWDERPNTAVTLRHWLTSS
;
A
#
# COMPACT_ATOMS: atom_id res chain seq x y z
N MET A 1 11.08 -4.80 3.73
CA MET A 1 10.57 -3.41 3.70
C MET A 1 11.35 -2.52 2.74
N VAL A 2 12.69 -2.50 2.80
CA VAL A 2 13.57 -1.60 2.02
C VAL A 2 13.24 -1.54 0.52
N GLY A 3 12.97 -2.67 -0.13
CA GLY A 3 12.68 -2.69 -1.58
C GLY A 3 11.42 -1.91 -1.99
N ALA A 4 10.32 -2.03 -1.24
CA ALA A 4 9.07 -1.34 -1.58
C ALA A 4 9.18 0.17 -1.34
N THR A 5 9.82 0.58 -0.24
CA THR A 5 10.08 1.99 0.07
C THR A 5 10.90 2.65 -1.04
N ILE A 6 11.98 2.01 -1.50
CA ILE A 6 12.82 2.53 -2.61
C ILE A 6 11.99 2.71 -3.88
N VAL A 7 11.13 1.75 -4.22
CA VAL A 7 10.26 1.87 -5.40
C VAL A 7 9.34 3.08 -5.26
N LEU A 8 8.66 3.24 -4.11
CA LEU A 8 7.74 4.36 -3.90
C LEU A 8 8.45 5.73 -3.93
N GLU A 9 9.60 5.84 -3.28
CA GLU A 9 10.40 7.07 -3.24
C GLU A 9 10.92 7.47 -4.63
N ASN A 10 11.40 6.51 -5.43
CA ASN A 10 11.82 6.73 -6.82
C ASN A 10 10.68 7.20 -7.74
N HIS A 11 9.42 7.02 -7.32
CA HIS A 11 8.23 7.47 -8.04
C HIS A 11 7.60 8.73 -7.43
N GLY A 12 8.30 9.40 -6.50
CA GLY A 12 7.93 10.72 -5.99
C GLY A 12 7.17 10.73 -4.66
N ALA A 13 7.10 9.60 -3.96
CA ALA A 13 6.55 9.57 -2.60
C ALA A 13 7.58 9.99 -1.55
N LEU A 14 7.10 10.60 -0.47
CA LEU A 14 7.79 10.61 0.82
C LEU A 14 7.13 9.53 1.69
N VAL A 15 7.87 8.47 2.01
CA VAL A 15 7.29 7.28 2.64
C VAL A 15 7.41 7.35 4.16
N TYR A 16 6.27 7.17 4.83
CA TYR A 16 6.19 6.96 6.27
C TYR A 16 6.26 5.47 6.60
N THR A 17 7.01 5.11 7.63
CA THR A 17 7.06 3.77 8.23
C THR A 17 7.14 3.92 9.75
N ASP A 18 6.38 3.12 10.48
CA ASP A 18 6.37 3.09 11.95
C ASP A 18 7.75 2.84 12.56
N GLU A 19 8.57 1.97 11.94
CA GLU A 19 9.96 1.69 12.34
C GLU A 19 10.85 2.94 12.42
N LYS A 20 10.53 3.99 11.64
CA LYS A 20 11.30 5.24 11.57
C LYS A 20 10.63 6.41 12.30
N ASP A 21 9.48 6.20 12.94
CA ASP A 21 8.74 7.26 13.62
C ASP A 21 9.25 7.42 15.06
N PRO A 22 9.94 8.52 15.40
CA PRO A 22 10.49 8.72 16.73
C PRO A 22 9.41 8.91 17.80
N GLU A 23 8.16 9.19 17.43
CA GLU A 23 7.03 9.29 18.35
C GLU A 23 6.42 7.92 18.67
N MET A 24 6.85 6.84 18.00
CA MET A 24 6.33 5.51 18.27
C MET A 24 6.76 4.99 19.64
N PRO A 25 5.81 4.51 20.48
CA PRO A 25 6.14 3.91 21.76
C PRO A 25 7.03 2.66 21.57
N PRO A 26 7.92 2.35 22.54
CA PRO A 26 8.81 1.18 22.45
C PRO A 26 8.06 -0.16 22.53
N TYR A 27 6.81 -0.15 22.98
CA TYR A 27 5.93 -1.31 23.07
C TYR A 27 4.57 -0.96 22.47
N THR A 28 3.93 -1.94 21.84
CA THR A 28 2.60 -1.75 21.27
C THR A 28 1.55 -1.50 22.35
N THR A 29 0.93 -0.32 22.33
CA THR A 29 -0.12 0.09 23.27
C THR A 29 -1.28 0.79 22.56
N ALA A 30 -2.26 1.28 23.32
CA ALA A 30 -3.36 2.08 22.79
C ALA A 30 -2.85 3.38 22.13
N GLU A 31 -1.76 3.95 22.66
CA GLU A 31 -1.08 5.12 22.11
C GLU A 31 -0.51 4.81 20.71
N THR A 32 0.07 3.63 20.49
CA THR A 32 0.51 3.18 19.16
C THR A 32 -0.65 3.21 18.17
N ALA A 33 -1.81 2.67 18.54
CA ALA A 33 -2.99 2.69 17.69
C ALA A 33 -3.50 4.12 17.42
N ALA A 34 -3.49 5.00 18.42
CA ALA A 34 -3.90 6.39 18.26
C ALA A 34 -2.96 7.17 17.32
N LEU A 35 -1.65 6.93 17.44
CA LEU A 35 -0.64 7.54 16.57
C LEU A 35 -0.77 7.04 15.13
N LEU A 36 -0.87 5.72 14.92
CA LEU A 36 -1.08 5.13 13.60
C LEU A 36 -2.33 5.68 12.91
N LYS A 37 -3.47 5.79 13.61
CA LYS A 37 -4.68 6.43 13.06
C LYS A 37 -4.40 7.86 12.59
N THR A 38 -3.62 8.61 13.35
CA THR A 38 -3.26 9.99 13.02
C THR A 38 -2.35 10.06 11.81
N ARG A 39 -1.31 9.22 11.76
CA ARG A 39 -0.39 9.12 10.62
C ARG A 39 -1.11 8.70 9.36
N ILE A 40 -1.97 7.68 9.43
CA ILE A 40 -2.83 7.27 8.32
C ILE A 40 -3.62 8.47 7.82
N ARG A 41 -4.33 9.22 8.67
CA ARG A 41 -5.09 10.40 8.21
C ARG A 41 -4.23 11.47 7.55
N GLN A 42 -3.01 11.70 8.05
CA GLN A 42 -2.08 12.71 7.54
C GLN A 42 -1.45 12.35 6.18
N THR A 43 -1.34 11.07 5.83
CA THR A 43 -0.78 10.66 4.53
C THR A 43 -1.80 10.81 3.39
N LYS A 44 -1.32 11.02 2.16
CA LYS A 44 -2.20 11.08 0.99
C LYS A 44 -2.63 9.70 0.49
N ARG A 45 -1.71 8.74 0.55
CA ARG A 45 -1.89 7.37 0.05
C ARG A 45 -1.57 6.39 1.17
N PHE A 46 -2.21 5.23 1.12
CA PHE A 46 -1.92 4.09 1.99
C PHE A 46 -1.50 2.90 1.14
N VAL A 47 -0.31 2.36 1.40
CA VAL A 47 0.21 1.21 0.66
C VAL A 47 0.34 0.05 1.63
N LEU A 48 -0.46 -0.99 1.42
CA LEU A 48 -0.36 -2.21 2.21
C LEU A 48 0.67 -3.15 1.59
N LEU A 49 1.75 -3.43 2.31
CA LEU A 49 2.75 -4.41 1.88
C LEU A 49 2.23 -5.83 2.17
N THR A 50 1.92 -6.56 1.11
CA THR A 50 1.37 -7.91 1.21
C THR A 50 2.50 -8.94 1.15
N SER A 51 2.57 -9.79 2.17
CA SER A 51 3.46 -10.93 2.25
C SER A 51 2.69 -12.12 2.79
N LYS A 52 3.24 -13.34 2.68
CA LYS A 52 2.63 -14.54 3.28
C LYS A 52 2.33 -14.37 4.78
N LYS A 53 3.21 -13.68 5.51
CA LYS A 53 3.08 -13.43 6.95
C LYS A 53 2.10 -12.29 7.28
N SER A 54 1.85 -11.38 6.34
CA SER A 54 0.93 -10.25 6.56
C SER A 54 -0.51 -10.72 6.83
N LYS A 55 -0.88 -11.92 6.35
CA LYS A 55 -2.20 -12.53 6.56
C LYS A 55 -2.48 -12.91 8.02
N ASP A 56 -1.45 -13.20 8.80
CA ASP A 56 -1.59 -13.64 10.19
C ASP A 56 -1.57 -12.46 11.19
N SER A 57 -1.33 -11.24 10.70
CA SER A 57 -1.27 -10.05 11.53
C SER A 57 -2.68 -9.54 11.87
N LYS A 58 -2.95 -9.32 13.15
CA LYS A 58 -4.17 -8.65 13.63
C LYS A 58 -4.18 -7.14 13.30
N TRP A 59 -3.00 -6.54 13.07
CA TRP A 59 -2.87 -5.12 12.77
C TRP A 59 -3.23 -4.80 11.33
N VAL A 60 -2.88 -5.67 10.37
CA VAL A 60 -3.08 -5.42 8.95
C VAL A 60 -4.56 -5.16 8.58
N PRO A 61 -5.53 -6.03 8.95
CA PRO A 61 -6.94 -5.75 8.67
C PRO A 61 -7.44 -4.49 9.38
N TRP A 62 -6.92 -4.19 10.58
CA TRP A 62 -7.32 -3.02 11.36
C TRP A 62 -6.81 -1.72 10.74
N GLU A 63 -5.54 -1.63 10.35
CA GLU A 63 -4.95 -0.47 9.69
C GLU A 63 -5.62 -0.20 8.35
N LEU A 64 -5.86 -1.27 7.58
CA LEU A 64 -6.59 -1.18 6.32
C LEU A 64 -8.01 -0.65 6.52
N GLY A 65 -8.74 -1.14 7.52
CA GLY A 65 -10.08 -0.64 7.84
C GLY A 65 -10.08 0.84 8.29
N VAL A 66 -9.07 1.26 9.05
CA VAL A 66 -8.87 2.69 9.41
C VAL A 66 -8.59 3.53 8.17
N ALA A 67 -7.73 3.05 7.27
CA ALA A 67 -7.39 3.75 6.03
C ALA A 67 -8.62 3.87 5.12
N ASP A 68 -9.34 2.78 4.88
CA ASP A 68 -10.54 2.76 4.04
C ASP A 68 -11.63 3.68 4.61
N GLY A 69 -11.91 3.57 5.92
CA GLY A 69 -12.90 4.43 6.57
C GLY A 69 -12.56 5.92 6.59
N SER A 70 -11.28 6.29 6.49
CA SER A 70 -10.85 7.70 6.54
C SER A 70 -10.55 8.33 5.18
N LYS A 71 -10.23 7.51 4.16
CA LYS A 71 -9.80 7.99 2.83
C LYS A 71 -10.67 7.49 1.69
N GLY A 72 -11.46 6.45 1.93
CA GLY A 72 -12.04 5.62 0.88
C GLY A 72 -10.98 4.74 0.20
N MET A 73 -11.41 3.99 -0.82
CA MET A 73 -10.60 2.94 -1.43
C MET A 73 -9.59 3.44 -2.47
N SER A 74 -9.88 4.53 -3.19
CA SER A 74 -9.01 5.00 -4.29
C SER A 74 -7.58 5.37 -3.87
N PRO A 75 -7.34 5.97 -2.68
CA PRO A 75 -6.00 6.26 -2.18
C PRO A 75 -5.25 5.04 -1.61
N ILE A 76 -5.81 3.83 -1.72
CA ILE A 76 -5.28 2.61 -1.11
C ILE A 76 -4.85 1.64 -2.20
N ALA A 77 -3.62 1.14 -2.08
CA ALA A 77 -3.10 0.12 -2.99
C ALA A 77 -2.33 -0.98 -2.25
N LEU A 78 -2.40 -2.18 -2.79
CA LEU A 78 -1.68 -3.36 -2.31
C LEU A 78 -0.37 -3.49 -3.08
N PHE A 79 0.74 -3.71 -2.38
CA PHE A 79 2.04 -3.89 -2.99
C PHE A 79 2.66 -5.22 -2.52
N PRO A 80 2.81 -6.23 -3.40
CA PRO A 80 3.51 -7.46 -3.04
C PRO A 80 4.92 -7.17 -2.56
N SER A 81 5.30 -7.79 -1.43
CA SER A 81 6.69 -7.77 -0.97
C SER A 81 7.59 -8.46 -2.00
N ALA A 82 8.82 -7.97 -2.12
CA ALA A 82 9.86 -8.53 -3.00
C ALA A 82 10.18 -10.00 -2.72
N ASP A 83 9.84 -10.52 -1.54
CA ASP A 83 10.03 -11.94 -1.16
C ASP A 83 8.93 -12.86 -1.73
N SER A 84 7.88 -12.31 -2.34
CA SER A 84 6.77 -13.06 -2.93
C SER A 84 6.16 -12.35 -4.14
N PRO A 85 6.96 -11.95 -5.14
CA PRO A 85 6.52 -11.08 -6.23
C PRO A 85 5.55 -11.77 -7.20
N THR A 86 5.57 -13.10 -7.27
CA THR A 86 4.71 -13.93 -8.14
C THR A 86 3.58 -14.61 -7.39
N ASP A 87 3.61 -14.60 -6.06
CA ASP A 87 2.58 -15.24 -5.25
C ASP A 87 1.43 -14.26 -5.06
N MET A 88 0.40 -14.39 -5.89
CA MET A 88 -0.83 -13.59 -5.81
C MET A 88 -1.89 -14.23 -4.90
N SER A 89 -1.58 -15.33 -4.19
CA SER A 89 -2.54 -15.98 -3.28
C SER A 89 -2.99 -15.10 -2.11
N TRP A 90 -2.31 -13.97 -1.86
CA TRP A 90 -2.78 -12.95 -0.93
C TRP A 90 -3.91 -12.09 -1.50
N ALA A 91 -3.90 -11.85 -2.80
CA ALA A 91 -4.93 -11.10 -3.50
C ALA A 91 -6.26 -11.88 -3.58
N SER A 92 -6.25 -13.19 -3.31
CA SER A 92 -7.44 -14.03 -3.23
C SER A 92 -8.12 -14.03 -1.85
N SER A 93 -7.65 -13.24 -0.87
CA SER A 93 -8.47 -12.99 0.34
C SER A 93 -9.64 -12.08 -0.06
N GLU A 94 -10.88 -12.50 0.23
CA GLU A 94 -12.11 -11.93 -0.36
C GLU A 94 -12.16 -10.39 -0.36
N TYR A 95 -11.81 -9.74 0.76
CA TYR A 95 -11.86 -8.28 0.85
C TYR A 95 -10.63 -7.57 0.27
N LEU A 96 -9.47 -8.23 0.13
CA LEU A 96 -8.29 -7.60 -0.48
C LEU A 96 -8.46 -7.38 -1.99
N GLY A 97 -9.31 -8.17 -2.64
CA GLY A 97 -9.75 -7.95 -4.03
C GLY A 97 -10.58 -6.67 -4.26
N LEU A 98 -10.88 -5.92 -3.20
CA LEU A 98 -11.49 -4.59 -3.29
C LEU A 98 -10.49 -3.53 -3.80
N TYR A 99 -9.20 -3.69 -3.52
CA TYR A 99 -8.21 -2.63 -3.65
C TYR A 99 -7.34 -2.75 -4.90
N GLN A 100 -6.79 -1.60 -5.31
CA GLN A 100 -5.84 -1.49 -6.42
C GLN A 100 -4.51 -2.17 -6.10
N ARG A 101 -3.74 -2.53 -7.13
CA ARG A 101 -2.47 -3.26 -6.99
C ARG A 101 -1.32 -2.51 -7.64
N ILE A 102 -0.22 -2.36 -6.91
CA ILE A 102 1.05 -1.89 -7.45
C ILE A 102 1.76 -3.09 -8.10
N VAL A 103 1.94 -3.03 -9.41
CA VAL A 103 2.55 -4.12 -10.19
C VAL A 103 3.52 -3.55 -11.23
N TRP A 104 4.49 -4.37 -11.64
CA TRP A 104 5.29 -4.09 -12.82
C TRP A 104 4.52 -4.56 -14.05
N GLY A 105 4.28 -3.68 -15.02
CA GLY A 105 3.50 -4.05 -16.19
C GLY A 105 3.37 -2.95 -17.23
N LYS A 106 2.53 -3.23 -18.23
CA LYS A 106 2.36 -2.37 -19.41
C LYS A 106 0.98 -1.71 -19.42
N ILE A 107 0.94 -0.40 -19.58
CA ILE A 107 -0.30 0.33 -19.87
C ILE A 107 -0.56 0.25 -21.38
N ARG A 108 -1.81 -0.04 -21.78
CA ARG A 108 -2.20 -0.05 -23.20
C ARG A 108 -1.84 1.29 -23.87
N GLY A 109 -1.10 1.22 -24.97
CA GLY A 109 -0.65 2.40 -25.72
C GLY A 109 0.71 2.97 -25.28
N ARG A 110 1.36 2.43 -24.24
CA ARG A 110 2.77 2.70 -23.94
C ARG A 110 3.64 1.56 -24.44
N GLU A 111 4.88 1.85 -24.86
CA GLU A 111 5.79 0.81 -25.38
C GLU A 111 6.51 0.04 -24.28
N LYS A 112 6.89 0.73 -23.20
CA LYS A 112 7.71 0.20 -22.11
C LYS A 112 6.85 -0.26 -20.93
N GLU A 113 7.33 -1.28 -20.23
CA GLU A 113 6.82 -1.64 -18.92
C GLU A 113 7.35 -0.67 -17.86
N GLU A 114 6.51 -0.41 -16.86
CA GLU A 114 6.84 0.44 -15.72
C GLU A 114 6.02 0.00 -14.49
N TRP A 115 6.29 0.61 -13.33
CA TRP A 115 5.43 0.44 -12.16
C TRP A 115 4.09 1.15 -12.38
N ILE A 116 3.01 0.41 -12.23
CA ILE A 116 1.64 0.88 -12.42
C ILE A 116 0.79 0.58 -11.19
N VAL A 117 -0.28 1.35 -11.02
CA VAL A 117 -1.38 1.03 -10.11
C VAL A 117 -2.53 0.52 -10.96
N TRP A 118 -2.79 -0.77 -10.86
CA TRP A 118 -3.83 -1.48 -11.61
C TRP A 118 -5.06 -1.69 -10.74
N ASP A 119 -6.21 -1.28 -11.27
CA ASP A 119 -7.52 -1.57 -10.72
C ASP A 119 -8.16 -2.70 -11.54
N GLU A 120 -8.24 -3.89 -10.94
CA GLU A 120 -8.70 -5.11 -11.61
C GLU A 120 -10.18 -5.04 -12.01
N ARG A 121 -11.01 -4.30 -11.25
CA ARG A 121 -12.46 -4.26 -11.44
C ARG A 121 -12.88 -3.51 -12.70
N PRO A 122 -12.51 -2.24 -12.91
CA PRO A 122 -12.72 -1.55 -14.18
C PRO A 122 -11.65 -1.91 -15.21
N ASN A 123 -10.64 -2.72 -14.83
CA ASN A 123 -9.47 -3.05 -15.62
C ASN A 123 -8.74 -1.82 -16.18
N THR A 124 -8.45 -0.87 -15.30
CA THR A 124 -7.75 0.38 -15.64
C THR A 124 -6.41 0.46 -14.91
N ALA A 125 -5.44 1.16 -15.49
CA ALA A 125 -4.16 1.38 -14.86
C ALA A 125 -3.67 2.82 -15.06
N VAL A 126 -3.02 3.35 -14.04
CA VAL A 126 -2.25 4.60 -14.09
C VAL A 126 -0.81 4.33 -13.69
N THR A 127 0.12 5.21 -14.04
CA THR A 127 1.50 5.04 -13.58
C THR A 127 1.58 5.20 -12.07
N LEU A 128 2.52 4.50 -11.43
CA LEU A 128 2.76 4.64 -9.99
C LEU A 128 3.07 6.09 -9.61
N ARG A 129 3.90 6.76 -10.41
CA ARG A 129 4.20 8.19 -10.22
C ARG A 129 2.93 9.03 -10.24
N HIS A 130 2.08 8.88 -11.25
CA HIS A 130 0.83 9.64 -11.36
C HIS A 130 -0.09 9.39 -10.16
N TRP A 131 -0.22 8.13 -9.72
CA TRP A 131 -1.04 7.78 -8.56
C TRP A 131 -0.49 8.39 -7.25
N LEU A 132 0.82 8.39 -7.05
CA LEU A 132 1.46 8.95 -5.85
C LEU A 132 1.40 10.48 -5.80
N THR A 133 1.52 11.17 -6.94
CA THR A 133 1.60 12.64 -6.99
C THR A 133 0.28 13.34 -7.28
N SER A 134 -0.76 12.60 -7.69
CA SER A 134 -2.11 13.17 -7.87
C SER A 134 -2.70 13.60 -6.53
N SER A 135 -3.53 14.64 -6.57
CA SER A 135 -4.19 15.22 -5.39
C SER A 135 -5.23 14.27 -4.80
#